data_AF-A0A946RDQ6-F1
#
_entry.id   AF-A0A946RDQ6-F1
#
_cell.length_a   1.000
_cell.length_b   1.000
_cell.length_c   1.000
_cell.angle_alpha   90.00
_cell.angle_beta   90.00
_cell.angle_gamma   90.00
#
_symmetry.space_group_name_H-M   'P 1'
#
loop_
_entity.id
_entity.type
_entity.pdbx_description
1 polymer ?
#
loop_
_entity_poly.entity_id
_entity_poly.type
_entity_poly.pdbx_seq_one_letter_code
_entity_poly.pdbx_strand_id
1 'polypeptide(L)'
;MQIYNFTSSLLKWYNREKRILPFRDIKNPYKIWLSEVMLQQTQVETVIPYFERWVKKYPTLHSVAIEDDEKLLKVWEGLGYYSRCRNFHKAIKIVMEKYDGSIPKNWNEFCALPGVGDYTAAAVLSIAFQQ
;
A
#
# COMPACT_ATOMS: atom_id res chain seq x y z
N MET A 1 22.10 22.56 15.53
CA MET A 1 20.72 22.18 15.89
C MET A 1 20.68 20.66 15.97
N GLN A 2 20.68 20.08 17.19
CA GLN A 2 20.85 18.64 17.39
C GLN A 2 19.64 17.84 16.88
N ILE A 3 19.87 16.94 15.93
CA ILE A 3 18.89 16.02 15.31
C ILE A 3 18.08 15.25 16.36
N TYR A 4 18.67 14.94 17.52
CA TYR A 4 18.02 14.22 18.63
C TYR A 4 16.76 14.92 19.19
N ASN A 5 16.68 16.24 19.13
CA ASN A 5 15.53 16.99 19.66
C ASN A 5 14.36 17.01 18.66
N PHE A 6 14.64 17.03 17.35
CA PHE A 6 13.59 17.07 16.33
C PHE A 6 12.80 15.77 16.26
N THR A 7 13.49 14.62 16.11
CA THR A 7 12.82 13.32 15.97
C THR A 7 11.97 13.00 17.20
N SER A 8 12.51 13.22 18.40
CA SER A 8 11.77 12.96 19.64
C SER A 8 10.56 13.88 19.80
N SER A 9 10.66 15.16 19.43
CA SER A 9 9.53 16.09 19.44
C SER A 9 8.45 15.74 18.42
N LEU A 10 8.86 15.36 17.20
CA LEU A 10 7.95 14.91 16.15
C LEU A 10 7.19 13.64 16.56
N LEU A 11 7.89 12.65 17.11
CA LEU A 11 7.25 11.41 17.59
C LEU A 11 6.27 11.67 18.75
N LYS A 12 6.62 12.56 19.69
CA LYS A 12 5.71 12.97 20.77
C LYS A 12 4.45 13.65 20.23
N TRP A 13 4.60 14.56 19.27
CA TRP A 13 3.46 15.19 18.62
C TRP A 13 2.61 14.16 17.86
N TYR A 14 3.23 13.29 17.08
CA TYR A 14 2.52 12.26 16.31
C TYR A 14 1.72 11.32 17.22
N ASN A 15 2.28 10.91 18.36
CA ASN A 15 1.56 10.07 19.32
C ASN A 15 0.31 10.74 19.90
N ARG A 16 0.28 12.08 19.99
CA ARG A 16 -0.87 12.84 20.48
C ARG A 16 -1.89 13.15 19.39
N GLU A 17 -1.42 13.53 18.20
CA GLU A 17 -2.27 14.14 17.15
C GLU A 17 -2.54 13.21 15.96
N LYS A 18 -2.03 11.96 15.96
CA LYS A 18 -2.23 11.06 14.82
C LYS A 18 -3.71 10.84 14.54
N ARG A 19 -4.07 10.99 13.27
CA ARG A 19 -5.40 10.58 12.77
C ARG A 19 -5.54 9.06 12.80
N ILE A 20 -6.70 8.58 13.25
CA ILE A 20 -7.11 7.19 13.15
C ILE A 20 -7.49 6.92 11.69
N LEU A 21 -6.81 5.98 11.03
CA LEU A 21 -7.06 5.60 9.65
C LEU A 21 -7.06 4.08 9.54
N PRO A 22 -7.94 3.48 8.71
CA PRO A 22 -8.12 2.01 8.64
C PRO A 22 -6.86 1.28 8.16
N PHE A 23 -5.96 1.98 7.48
CA PHE A 23 -4.69 1.46 6.98
C PHE A 23 -3.45 1.87 7.81
N ARG A 24 -3.62 2.59 8.93
CA ARG A 24 -2.48 3.09 9.74
C ARG A 24 -2.06 2.16 10.87
N ASP A 25 -3.00 1.50 11.53
CA ASP A 25 -2.70 0.61 12.68
C ASP A 25 -2.65 -0.88 12.27
N ILE A 26 -2.46 -1.15 10.97
CA ILE A 26 -2.33 -2.51 10.41
C ILE A 26 -0.86 -2.88 10.20
N LYS A 27 -0.52 -4.15 10.41
CA LYS A 27 0.82 -4.70 10.13
C LYS A 27 0.88 -5.51 8.83
N ASN A 28 -0.22 -5.62 8.11
CA ASN A 28 -0.31 -6.46 6.93
C ASN A 28 0.33 -5.74 5.73
N PRO A 29 1.45 -6.26 5.16
CA PRO A 29 2.16 -5.56 4.09
C PRO A 29 1.33 -5.37 2.82
N TYR A 30 0.43 -6.30 2.50
CA TYR A 30 -0.49 -6.17 1.37
C TYR A 30 -1.43 -4.98 1.54
N LYS A 31 -2.04 -4.84 2.72
CA LYS A 31 -2.97 -3.75 2.99
C LYS A 31 -2.27 -2.39 3.05
N ILE A 32 -1.07 -2.33 3.62
CA ILE A 32 -0.23 -1.12 3.61
C ILE A 32 0.12 -0.72 2.17
N TRP A 33 0.57 -1.67 1.36
CA TRP A 33 0.91 -1.39 -0.03
C TRP A 33 -0.31 -0.94 -0.84
N LEU A 34 -1.47 -1.58 -0.67
CA LEU A 34 -2.72 -1.15 -1.30
C LEU A 34 -3.08 0.30 -0.92
N SER A 35 -2.96 0.68 0.36
CA SER A 35 -3.26 2.05 0.78
C SER A 35 -2.30 3.05 0.15
N GLU A 36 -1.01 2.75 0.08
CA GLU A 36 -0.03 3.63 -0.57
C GLU A 36 -0.35 3.82 -2.07
N VAL A 37 -0.75 2.75 -2.77
CA VAL A 37 -1.17 2.85 -4.19
C VAL A 37 -2.43 3.70 -4.33
N MET A 38 -3.43 3.51 -3.46
CA MET A 38 -4.68 4.30 -3.51
C MET A 38 -4.46 5.77 -3.15
N LEU A 39 -3.54 6.09 -2.24
CA LEU A 39 -3.23 7.45 -1.81
C LEU A 39 -2.42 8.26 -2.84
N GLN A 40 -1.83 7.60 -3.84
CA GLN A 40 -1.19 8.31 -4.95
C GLN A 40 -2.21 9.16 -5.70
N GLN A 41 -2.07 10.49 -5.66
CA GLN A 41 -2.96 11.43 -6.36
C GLN A 41 -4.44 11.28 -5.96
N THR A 42 -4.73 10.84 -4.72
CA THR A 42 -6.09 10.77 -4.19
C THR A 42 -6.12 11.15 -2.72
N GLN A 43 -7.08 11.96 -2.31
CA GLN A 43 -7.21 12.42 -0.93
C GLN A 43 -7.61 11.28 0.02
N VAL A 44 -7.14 11.35 1.27
CA VAL A 44 -7.37 10.33 2.30
C VAL A 44 -8.85 10.01 2.48
N GLU A 45 -9.71 11.03 2.59
CA GLU A 45 -11.15 10.88 2.81
C GLU A 45 -11.82 10.11 1.67
N THR A 46 -11.38 10.36 0.43
CA THR A 46 -11.84 9.61 -0.74
C THR A 46 -11.35 8.16 -0.71
N VAL A 47 -10.12 7.89 -0.27
CA VAL A 47 -9.53 6.54 -0.26
C VAL A 47 -10.19 5.62 0.76
N ILE A 48 -10.54 6.11 1.95
CA ILE A 48 -11.08 5.29 3.06
C ILE A 48 -12.17 4.30 2.60
N PRO A 49 -13.29 4.73 2.00
CA PRO A 49 -14.36 3.81 1.64
C PRO A 49 -13.97 2.85 0.50
N TYR A 50 -12.99 3.20 -0.35
CA TYR A 50 -12.50 2.29 -1.40
C TYR A 50 -11.58 1.22 -0.83
N PHE A 51 -10.69 1.61 0.08
CA PHE A 51 -9.82 0.69 0.78
C PHE A 51 -10.63 -0.36 1.54
N GLU A 52 -11.65 0.06 2.28
CA GLU A 52 -12.52 -0.86 3.03
C GLU A 52 -13.29 -1.83 2.12
N ARG A 53 -13.89 -1.33 1.03
CA ARG A 53 -14.56 -2.19 0.04
C ARG A 53 -13.60 -3.18 -0.62
N TRP A 54 -12.41 -2.71 -0.98
CA TRP A 54 -11.39 -3.55 -1.60
C TRP A 54 -10.95 -4.66 -0.65
N VAL A 55 -10.53 -4.33 0.56
CA VAL A 55 -10.03 -5.32 1.53
C VAL A 55 -11.12 -6.29 1.98
N LYS A 56 -12.39 -5.86 2.02
CA LYS A 56 -13.52 -6.75 2.28
C LYS A 56 -13.71 -7.77 1.15
N LYS A 57 -13.60 -7.35 -0.12
CA LYS A 57 -13.81 -8.22 -1.28
C LYS A 57 -12.59 -9.07 -1.62
N TYR A 58 -11.40 -8.50 -1.46
CA TYR A 58 -10.11 -9.10 -1.77
C TYR A 58 -9.22 -9.11 -0.51
N PRO A 59 -9.46 -10.03 0.43
CA PRO A 59 -8.79 -10.02 1.73
C PRO A 59 -7.30 -10.41 1.65
N THR A 60 -6.85 -11.02 0.56
CA THR A 60 -5.49 -11.57 0.40
C THR A 60 -4.88 -11.22 -0.96
N LEU A 61 -3.55 -11.29 -1.05
CA LEU A 61 -2.83 -11.20 -2.33
C LEU A 61 -3.35 -12.22 -3.35
N HIS A 62 -3.57 -13.46 -2.91
CA HIS A 62 -4.11 -14.51 -3.76
C HIS A 62 -5.48 -14.13 -4.35
N SER A 63 -6.40 -13.57 -3.54
CA SER A 63 -7.71 -13.13 -4.03
C SER A 63 -7.66 -11.99 -5.04
N VAL A 64 -6.60 -11.18 -5.03
CA VAL A 64 -6.34 -10.18 -6.07
C VAL A 64 -5.75 -10.83 -7.32
N ALA A 65 -4.79 -11.75 -7.15
CA ALA A 65 -4.02 -12.35 -8.25
C ALA A 65 -4.88 -13.19 -9.22
N ILE A 66 -5.88 -13.89 -8.68
CA ILE A 66 -6.74 -14.79 -9.45
C ILE A 66 -7.93 -14.09 -10.11
N GLU A 67 -8.15 -12.81 -9.81
CA GLU A 67 -9.33 -12.07 -10.26
C GLU A 67 -9.12 -11.47 -11.66
N ASP A 68 -10.23 -11.24 -12.36
CA ASP A 68 -10.22 -10.57 -13.64
C ASP A 68 -9.93 -9.07 -13.52
N ASP A 69 -9.12 -8.53 -14.45
CA ASP A 69 -8.80 -7.10 -14.53
C ASP A 69 -10.06 -6.23 -14.46
N GLU A 70 -11.12 -6.59 -15.19
CA GLU A 70 -12.36 -5.82 -15.25
C GLU A 70 -13.07 -5.73 -13.90
N LYS A 71 -13.07 -6.82 -13.12
CA LYS A 71 -13.71 -6.85 -11.80
C LYS A 71 -12.92 -6.04 -10.78
N LEU A 72 -11.59 -6.08 -10.84
CA LEU A 72 -10.73 -5.22 -10.01
C LEU A 72 -10.94 -3.75 -10.36
N LEU A 73 -10.99 -3.42 -11.65
CA LEU A 73 -11.25 -2.05 -12.11
C LEU A 73 -12.64 -1.56 -11.72
N LYS A 74 -13.64 -2.44 -11.68
CA LYS A 74 -14.98 -2.08 -11.22
C LYS A 74 -15.01 -1.67 -9.75
N VAL A 75 -14.19 -2.30 -8.91
CA VAL A 75 -14.06 -1.91 -7.48
C VAL A 75 -13.23 -0.63 -7.32
N TRP A 76 -12.32 -0.36 -8.27
CA TRP A 76 -11.51 0.86 -8.35
C TRP A 76 -12.25 2.06 -8.97
N GLU A 77 -13.38 1.82 -9.64
CA GLU A 77 -14.13 2.82 -10.40
C GLU A 77 -14.46 4.06 -9.56
N GLY A 78 -13.99 5.22 -10.01
CA GLY A 78 -14.15 6.50 -9.31
C GLY A 78 -12.89 7.02 -8.60
N LEU A 79 -11.85 6.19 -8.37
CA LEU A 79 -10.54 6.67 -7.87
C LEU A 79 -9.68 7.34 -8.96
N GLY A 80 -10.00 7.14 -10.24
CA GLY A 80 -9.19 7.60 -11.36
C GLY A 80 -7.82 6.91 -11.43
N TYR A 81 -7.00 7.33 -12.40
CA TYR A 81 -5.65 6.80 -12.64
C TYR A 81 -5.58 5.26 -12.64
N TYR A 82 -6.41 4.63 -13.49
CA TYR A 82 -6.61 3.17 -13.54
C TYR A 82 -5.33 2.36 -13.83
N SER A 83 -4.29 2.99 -14.36
CA SER A 83 -2.96 2.38 -14.49
C SER A 83 -2.40 1.91 -13.13
N ARG A 84 -2.73 2.60 -12.03
CA ARG A 84 -2.37 2.19 -10.66
C ARG A 84 -2.93 0.81 -10.32
N CYS A 85 -4.23 0.60 -10.55
CA CYS A 85 -4.90 -0.68 -10.32
C CYS A 85 -4.29 -1.79 -11.17
N ARG A 86 -4.09 -1.53 -12.47
CA ARG A 86 -3.49 -2.51 -13.40
C ARG A 86 -2.07 -2.87 -13.00
N ASN A 87 -1.25 -1.88 -12.64
CA ASN A 87 0.12 -2.13 -12.21
C ASN A 87 0.16 -2.89 -10.88
N PHE A 88 -0.69 -2.52 -9.92
CA PHE A 88 -0.83 -3.26 -8.66
C PHE A 88 -1.21 -4.71 -8.92
N HIS A 89 -2.19 -4.97 -9.78
CA HIS A 89 -2.59 -6.33 -10.13
C HIS A 89 -1.45 -7.14 -10.77
N LYS A 90 -0.75 -6.56 -11.76
CA LYS A 90 0.44 -7.19 -12.37
C LYS A 90 1.52 -7.48 -11.33
N ALA A 91 1.77 -6.55 -10.41
CA ALA A 91 2.73 -6.72 -9.34
C ALA A 91 2.32 -7.83 -8.38
N ILE A 92 1.04 -7.95 -8.02
CA ILE A 92 0.55 -9.05 -7.19
C ILE A 92 0.73 -10.39 -7.89
N LYS A 93 0.45 -10.49 -9.20
CA LYS A 93 0.70 -11.72 -9.97
C LYS A 93 2.17 -12.15 -9.92
N ILE A 94 3.10 -11.20 -10.11
CA ILE A 94 4.54 -11.47 -9.96
C ILE A 94 4.89 -11.91 -8.54
N VAL A 95 4.30 -11.30 -7.51
CA VAL A 95 4.48 -11.71 -6.10
C VAL A 95 4.02 -13.16 -5.87
N MET A 96 2.88 -13.55 -6.43
CA MET A 96 2.40 -14.92 -6.32
C MET A 96 3.31 -15.91 -7.06
N GLU A 97 3.71 -15.58 -8.30
CA GLU A 97 4.47 -16.49 -9.16
C GLU A 97 5.94 -16.64 -8.75
N LYS A 98 6.62 -15.53 -8.44
CA LYS A 98 8.07 -15.51 -8.21
C LYS A 98 8.46 -15.59 -6.72
N TYR A 99 7.58 -15.12 -5.84
CA TYR A 99 7.88 -14.97 -4.41
C TYR A 99 6.91 -15.75 -3.51
N ASP A 100 6.18 -16.72 -4.07
CA ASP A 100 5.24 -17.61 -3.36
C ASP A 100 4.25 -16.84 -2.46
N GLY A 101 3.72 -15.73 -2.99
CA GLY A 101 2.77 -14.87 -2.30
C GLY A 101 3.38 -14.00 -1.18
N SER A 102 4.70 -14.00 -1.01
CA SER A 102 5.40 -13.16 -0.06
C SER A 102 5.92 -11.87 -0.71
N ILE A 103 5.52 -10.72 -0.19
CA ILE A 103 6.02 -9.42 -0.68
C ILE A 103 7.54 -9.34 -0.41
N PRO A 104 8.38 -9.09 -1.44
CA PRO A 104 9.82 -9.05 -1.27
C PRO A 104 10.21 -7.89 -0.35
N LYS A 105 11.11 -8.19 0.59
CA LYS A 105 11.61 -7.23 1.57
C LYS A 105 12.86 -6.49 1.08
N ASN A 106 13.51 -7.01 0.04
CA ASN A 106 14.66 -6.37 -0.57
C ASN A 106 14.22 -5.18 -1.42
N TRP A 107 14.89 -4.04 -1.24
CA TRP A 107 14.60 -2.81 -1.97
C TRP A 107 14.54 -3.00 -3.49
N ASN A 108 15.59 -3.59 -4.07
CA ASN A 108 15.71 -3.76 -5.52
C ASN A 108 14.63 -4.69 -6.07
N GLU A 109 14.30 -5.77 -5.34
CA GLU A 109 13.25 -6.71 -5.74
C GLU A 109 11.86 -6.08 -5.67
N PHE A 110 11.60 -5.26 -4.66
CA PHE A 110 10.31 -4.59 -4.50
C PHE A 110 10.14 -3.44 -5.51
N CYS A 111 11.18 -2.62 -5.74
CA CYS A 111 11.18 -1.57 -6.77
C CYS A 111 11.08 -2.13 -8.21
N ALA A 112 11.47 -3.39 -8.43
CA ALA A 112 11.28 -4.04 -9.73
C ALA A 112 9.81 -4.36 -10.03
N LEU A 113 8.91 -4.29 -9.04
CA LEU A 113 7.49 -4.57 -9.23
C LEU A 113 6.79 -3.42 -9.98
N PRO A 114 5.86 -3.71 -10.92
CA PRO A 114 5.12 -2.68 -11.64
C PRO A 114 4.41 -1.69 -10.72
N GLY A 115 4.64 -0.39 -10.96
CA GLY A 115 4.01 0.69 -10.19
C GLY A 115 4.61 0.94 -8.80
N VAL A 116 5.71 0.27 -8.47
CA VAL A 116 6.49 0.54 -7.25
C VAL A 116 7.69 1.42 -7.61
N GLY A 117 7.64 2.69 -7.20
CA GLY A 117 8.79 3.61 -7.24
C GLY A 117 9.37 3.85 -5.85
N ASP A 118 10.41 4.68 -5.77
CA ASP A 118 11.17 4.94 -4.54
C ASP A 118 10.30 5.32 -3.34
N TYR A 119 9.28 6.18 -3.55
CA TYR A 119 8.35 6.55 -2.48
C TYR A 119 7.58 5.34 -1.93
N THR A 120 6.94 4.56 -2.82
CA THR A 120 6.14 3.40 -2.42
C THR A 120 7.02 2.35 -1.75
N ALA A 121 8.24 2.14 -2.26
CA ALA A 121 9.20 1.24 -1.65
C ALA A 121 9.60 1.68 -0.25
N ALA A 122 10.01 2.94 -0.07
CA ALA A 122 10.36 3.49 1.24
C ALA A 122 9.20 3.41 2.22
N ALA A 123 7.99 3.79 1.80
CA ALA A 123 6.80 3.76 2.66
C ALA A 123 6.45 2.33 3.08
N VAL A 124 6.32 1.40 2.13
CA VAL A 124 5.92 0.03 2.44
C VAL A 124 6.99 -0.70 3.25
N LEU A 125 8.27 -0.58 2.88
CA LEU A 125 9.35 -1.27 3.59
C LEU A 125 9.55 -0.75 5.01
N SER A 126 9.45 0.56 5.23
CA SER A 126 9.55 1.13 6.59
C SER A 126 8.35 0.81 7.46
N ILE A 127 7.12 0.93 6.94
CA ILE A 127 5.90 0.71 7.73
C ILE A 127 5.68 -0.79 7.99
N ALA A 128 5.80 -1.63 6.95
CA ALA A 128 5.46 -3.05 7.06
C ALA A 128 6.62 -3.92 7.58
N PHE A 129 7.87 -3.52 7.30
CA PHE A 129 9.05 -4.34 7.61
C PHE A 129 10.09 -3.63 8.49
N GLN A 130 9.85 -2.39 8.91
CA GLN A 130 10.73 -1.63 9.82
C GLN A 130 12.16 -1.46 9.28
N GLN A 131 12.28 -1.27 7.97
CA GLN A 131 13.55 -0.98 7.28
C GLN A 131 13.76 0.51 7.05
#